data_AF-A0A2E7ZQX0-F1
#
_entry.id   AF-A0A2E7ZQX0-F1
#
_cell.length_a   1.000
_cell.length_b   1.000
_cell.length_c   1.000
_cell.angle_alpha   90.00
_cell.angle_beta   90.00
_cell.angle_gamma   90.00
#
_symmetry.space_group_name_H-M   'P 1'
#
loop_
_entity.id
_entity.type
_entity.pdbx_description
1 polymer ?
#
loop_
_entity_poly.entity_id
_entity_poly.type
_entity_poly.pdbx_seq_one_letter_code
_entity_poly.pdbx_strand_id
1 'polypeptide(L)'
;MSSEIHCQHQLNHMERLCRRLHFYVDNRPRWMVPSERATELASELDSVLDKIEQQAAQIDGFDASIPLQVGRQRLEQWRTLISEPQTHSDDHVQLVNLLKDVRWVLHRYARHFSGQRRATRDISRLVASRLRLVEITRQATLLKHEGTAPVLLGEIQALPRFVEFLVQEQGEISDMVRRMGRFEQAQALTIVCQELCDTWRLLCEPQPALRSVAWMERTLGSTQEIFERMNAIRHANLPQQYEDMIVDIGERLTQWPDELALSRAAGISLSQAQRLLLLQERSAQLLDWVEEQLLIEPDASSLARSLWAQRCDEFDQLLSIVDSHPNLDGFDQRDALVDALLWCGSQFDNA
;
A
#
# COMPACT_ATOMS: atom_id res chain seq x y z
N MET A 1 20.34 18.46 -33.31
CA MET A 1 19.37 18.87 -32.28
C MET A 1 18.21 17.87 -32.11
N SER A 2 17.40 17.55 -33.14
CA SER A 2 16.28 16.59 -32.94
C SER A 2 16.74 15.16 -32.61
N SER A 3 17.85 14.69 -33.17
CA SER A 3 18.42 13.36 -32.88
C SER A 3 18.99 13.25 -31.47
N GLU A 4 19.68 14.29 -31.00
CA GLU A 4 20.27 14.38 -29.66
C GLU A 4 19.20 14.41 -28.57
N ILE A 5 18.13 15.21 -28.75
CA ILE A 5 16.98 15.23 -27.83
C ILE A 5 16.34 13.84 -27.75
N HIS A 6 16.18 13.16 -28.89
CA HIS A 6 15.61 11.82 -28.91
C HIS A 6 16.50 10.80 -28.20
N CYS A 7 17.82 10.86 -28.39
CA CYS A 7 18.77 9.98 -27.69
C CYS A 7 18.76 10.24 -26.17
N GLN A 8 18.67 11.51 -25.74
CA GLN A 8 18.49 11.85 -24.33
C GLN A 8 17.18 11.29 -23.75
N HIS A 9 16.08 11.32 -24.51
CA HIS A 9 14.84 10.68 -24.08
C HIS A 9 14.98 9.16 -23.90
N GLN A 10 15.72 8.48 -24.79
CA GLN A 10 16.00 7.05 -24.66
C GLN A 10 16.89 6.75 -23.44
N LEU A 11 17.92 7.55 -23.18
CA LEU A 11 18.74 7.44 -21.96
C LEU A 11 17.88 7.59 -20.70
N ASN A 12 16.97 8.58 -20.68
CA ASN A 12 16.04 8.75 -19.57
C ASN A 12 15.12 7.52 -19.43
N HIS A 13 14.64 6.92 -20.52
CA HIS A 13 13.82 5.70 -20.52
C HIS A 13 14.60 4.49 -19.99
N MET A 14 15.85 4.30 -20.44
CA MET A 14 16.77 3.28 -19.93
C MET A 14 16.94 3.39 -18.42
N GLU A 15 17.14 4.59 -17.88
CA GLU A 15 17.25 4.80 -16.44
C GLU A 15 15.95 4.43 -15.68
N ARG A 16 14.77 4.66 -16.27
CA ARG A 16 13.50 4.22 -15.66
C ARG A 16 13.43 2.70 -15.60
N LEU A 17 13.77 2.04 -16.70
CA LEU A 17 13.75 0.58 -16.77
C LEU A 17 14.77 -0.03 -15.82
N CYS A 18 15.96 0.58 -15.69
CA CYS A 18 16.93 0.20 -14.68
C CYS A 18 16.37 0.33 -13.25
N ARG A 19 15.70 1.44 -12.92
CA ARG A 19 15.07 1.63 -11.60
C ARG A 19 13.96 0.61 -11.34
N ARG A 20 13.12 0.33 -12.33
CA ARG A 20 12.08 -0.70 -12.25
C ARG A 20 12.68 -2.08 -12.03
N LEU A 21 13.66 -2.49 -12.83
CA LEU A 21 14.33 -3.79 -12.66
C LEU A 21 15.07 -3.90 -11.33
N HIS A 22 15.78 -2.86 -10.89
CA HIS A 22 16.38 -2.82 -9.56
C HIS A 22 15.33 -3.04 -8.46
N PHE A 23 14.16 -2.40 -8.59
CA PHE A 23 13.05 -2.62 -7.67
C PHE A 23 12.51 -4.05 -7.70
N TYR A 24 12.33 -4.64 -8.88
CA TYR A 24 11.81 -6.00 -9.02
C TYR A 24 12.82 -7.09 -8.65
N VAL A 25 14.11 -6.88 -8.86
CA VAL A 25 15.14 -7.92 -8.78
C VAL A 25 16.04 -7.76 -7.55
N ASP A 26 16.52 -6.54 -7.26
CA ASP A 26 17.55 -6.33 -6.21
C ASP A 26 16.94 -6.01 -4.85
N ASN A 27 15.82 -5.29 -4.81
CA ASN A 27 15.11 -4.96 -3.56
C ASN A 27 14.17 -6.07 -3.08
N ARG A 28 14.17 -7.20 -3.79
CA ARG A 28 13.36 -8.36 -3.45
C ARG A 28 14.26 -9.53 -3.05
N PRO A 29 13.85 -10.33 -2.07
CA PRO A 29 14.40 -11.67 -1.95
C PRO A 29 14.28 -12.37 -3.31
N ARG A 30 15.33 -13.07 -3.76
CA ARG A 30 15.40 -13.64 -5.12
C ARG A 30 14.18 -14.50 -5.50
N TRP A 31 13.47 -15.02 -4.51
CA TRP A 31 12.27 -15.84 -4.66
C TRP A 31 10.95 -15.06 -4.82
N MET A 32 10.96 -13.73 -4.73
CA MET A 32 9.80 -12.85 -4.97
C MET A 32 9.82 -12.16 -6.33
N VAL A 33 10.86 -12.38 -7.14
CA VAL A 33 10.95 -11.76 -8.47
C VAL A 33 9.89 -12.42 -9.35
N PRO A 34 8.82 -11.70 -9.77
CA PRO A 34 7.84 -12.27 -10.69
C PRO A 34 8.58 -12.47 -12.01
N SER A 35 8.88 -13.73 -12.34
CA SER A 35 9.79 -14.06 -13.43
C SER A 35 9.29 -13.47 -14.75
N GLU A 36 7.98 -13.49 -14.99
CA GLU A 36 7.36 -12.96 -16.21
C GLU A 36 7.55 -11.45 -16.35
N ARG A 37 7.11 -10.64 -15.38
CA ARG A 37 7.25 -9.17 -15.46
C ARG A 37 8.71 -8.72 -15.45
N ALA A 38 9.57 -9.36 -14.66
CA ALA A 38 11.00 -9.05 -14.67
C ALA A 38 11.63 -9.41 -16.03
N THR A 39 11.20 -10.51 -16.66
CA THR A 39 11.63 -10.90 -18.01
C THR A 39 11.17 -9.91 -19.06
N GLU A 40 9.91 -9.46 -19.00
CA GLU A 40 9.38 -8.43 -19.89
C GLU A 40 10.19 -7.13 -19.78
N LEU A 41 10.42 -6.65 -18.56
CA LEU A 41 11.20 -5.43 -18.31
C LEU A 41 12.65 -5.58 -18.76
N ALA A 42 13.26 -6.75 -18.56
CA ALA A 42 14.61 -7.05 -19.04
C ALA A 42 14.66 -7.05 -20.58
N SER A 43 13.64 -7.60 -21.25
CA SER A 43 13.52 -7.55 -22.70
C SER A 43 13.29 -6.13 -23.23
N GLU A 44 12.49 -5.33 -22.53
CA GLU A 44 12.26 -3.92 -22.87
C GLU A 44 13.57 -3.11 -22.73
N LEU A 45 14.31 -3.31 -21.63
CA LEU A 45 15.60 -2.65 -21.40
C LEU A 45 16.62 -3.00 -22.48
N ASP A 46 16.70 -4.27 -22.90
CA ASP A 46 17.58 -4.70 -24.00
C ASP A 46 17.25 -3.97 -25.30
N SER A 47 15.96 -3.89 -25.65
CA SER A 47 15.50 -3.17 -26.84
C SER A 47 15.84 -1.68 -26.79
N VAL A 48 15.74 -1.04 -25.62
CA VAL A 48 16.10 0.38 -25.45
C VAL A 48 17.61 0.58 -25.56
N LEU A 49 18.42 -0.30 -24.97
CA LEU A 49 19.88 -0.25 -25.07
C LEU A 49 20.36 -0.37 -26.53
N ASP A 50 19.77 -1.30 -27.29
CA ASP A 50 20.07 -1.47 -28.71
C ASP A 50 19.72 -0.22 -29.55
N LYS A 51 18.58 0.43 -29.24
CA LYS A 51 18.17 1.69 -29.91
C LYS A 51 19.13 2.83 -29.59
N ILE A 52 19.56 2.98 -28.33
CA ILE A 52 20.51 4.00 -27.92
C ILE A 52 21.84 3.81 -28.65
N GLU A 53 22.34 2.57 -28.72
CA GLU A 53 23.60 2.25 -29.40
C GLU A 53 23.55 2.58 -30.90
N GLN A 54 22.46 2.19 -31.58
CA GLN A 54 22.26 2.50 -33.00
C GLN A 54 22.17 4.01 -33.26
N GLN A 55 21.52 4.77 -32.37
CA GLN A 55 21.36 6.22 -32.52
C GLN A 55 22.63 6.99 -32.18
N ALA A 56 23.34 6.60 -31.11
CA ALA A 56 24.60 7.22 -30.70
C ALA A 56 25.66 7.12 -31.80
N ALA A 57 25.72 5.98 -32.51
CA ALA A 57 26.61 5.79 -33.66
C ALA A 57 26.35 6.76 -34.83
N GLN A 58 25.15 7.38 -34.89
CA GLN A 58 24.77 8.33 -35.94
C GLN A 58 24.97 9.80 -35.54
N ILE A 59 25.31 10.08 -34.28
CA ILE A 59 25.42 11.45 -33.74
C ILE A 59 26.90 11.72 -33.44
N ASP A 60 27.53 12.55 -34.27
CA ASP A 60 28.92 12.93 -34.09
C ASP A 60 29.13 13.67 -32.76
N GLY A 61 30.11 13.22 -31.97
CA GLY A 61 30.44 13.78 -30.65
C GLY A 61 29.51 13.38 -29.49
N PHE A 62 28.50 12.53 -29.69
CA PHE A 62 27.65 12.04 -28.60
C PHE A 62 28.22 10.77 -27.96
N ASP A 63 28.76 10.89 -26.75
CA ASP A 63 29.34 9.75 -26.02
C ASP A 63 28.31 9.09 -25.08
N ALA A 64 27.70 8.00 -25.56
CA ALA A 64 26.81 7.14 -24.78
C ALA A 64 27.52 5.90 -24.20
N SER A 65 28.85 5.79 -24.33
CA SER A 65 29.58 4.55 -24.02
C SER A 65 29.44 4.12 -22.56
N ILE A 66 29.57 5.06 -21.62
CA ILE A 66 29.47 4.78 -20.19
C ILE A 66 28.05 4.35 -19.79
N PRO A 67 26.97 5.11 -20.10
CA PRO A 67 25.60 4.68 -19.79
C PRO A 67 25.24 3.31 -20.39
N LEU A 68 25.62 3.06 -21.64
CA LEU A 68 25.36 1.78 -22.32
C LEU A 68 26.09 0.61 -21.64
N GLN A 69 27.37 0.80 -21.28
CA GLN A 69 28.15 -0.21 -20.58
C GLN A 69 27.52 -0.55 -19.22
N VAL A 70 27.15 0.46 -18.43
CA VAL A 70 26.50 0.27 -17.13
C VAL A 70 25.15 -0.42 -17.29
N GLY A 71 24.33 0.00 -18.26
CA GLY A 71 23.03 -0.59 -18.56
C GLY A 71 23.12 -2.07 -18.94
N ARG A 72 24.03 -2.42 -19.85
CA ARG A 72 24.25 -3.82 -20.26
C ARG A 72 24.79 -4.68 -19.12
N GLN A 73 25.72 -4.16 -18.33
CA GLN A 73 26.25 -4.89 -17.17
C GLN A 73 25.15 -5.23 -16.16
N ARG A 74 24.27 -4.27 -15.86
CA ARG A 74 23.12 -4.50 -14.95
C ARG A 74 22.10 -5.46 -15.54
N LEU A 75 21.77 -5.32 -16.82
CA LEU A 75 20.84 -6.22 -17.50
C LEU A 75 21.32 -7.68 -17.44
N GLU A 76 22.61 -7.92 -17.66
CA GLU A 76 23.20 -9.27 -17.57
C GLU A 76 23.14 -9.85 -16.15
N GLN A 77 23.43 -9.02 -15.14
CA GLN A 77 23.27 -9.40 -13.74
C GLN A 77 21.82 -9.81 -13.43
N TRP A 78 20.85 -9.00 -13.86
CA TRP A 78 19.43 -9.30 -13.64
C TRP A 78 18.96 -10.53 -14.43
N ARG A 79 19.38 -10.72 -15.68
CA ARG A 79 19.07 -11.93 -16.45
C ARG A 79 19.55 -13.20 -15.76
N THR A 80 20.75 -13.15 -15.18
CA THR A 80 21.28 -14.27 -14.39
C THR A 80 20.38 -14.55 -13.19
N LEU A 81 19.98 -13.51 -12.46
CA LEU A 81 19.09 -13.65 -11.29
C LEU A 81 17.68 -14.13 -11.65
N ILE A 82 17.13 -13.69 -12.80
CA ILE A 82 15.79 -14.07 -13.28
C ILE A 82 15.78 -15.53 -13.78
N SER A 83 16.88 -15.98 -14.40
CA SER A 83 16.95 -17.30 -15.06
C SER A 83 17.33 -18.45 -14.13
N GLU A 84 17.79 -18.19 -12.90
CA GLU A 84 18.04 -19.23 -11.90
C GLU A 84 16.69 -19.94 -11.57
N PRO A 85 16.50 -21.22 -11.96
CA PRO A 85 15.24 -21.92 -11.74
C PRO A 85 15.05 -22.12 -10.24
N GLN A 86 14.02 -21.47 -9.70
CA GLN A 86 13.68 -21.59 -8.30
C GLN A 86 12.59 -22.63 -8.13
N THR A 87 13.00 -23.90 -7.99
CA THR A 87 12.11 -24.98 -7.60
C THR A 87 11.77 -24.87 -6.12
N HIS A 88 10.83 -23.98 -5.82
CA HIS A 88 10.25 -23.85 -4.49
C HIS A 88 9.04 -24.75 -4.33
N SER A 89 8.84 -25.28 -3.13
CA SER A 89 7.56 -25.92 -2.78
C SER A 89 6.45 -24.87 -2.73
N ASP A 90 5.20 -25.30 -2.95
CA ASP A 90 4.03 -24.42 -2.79
C ASP A 90 3.99 -23.79 -1.38
N ASP A 91 4.37 -24.56 -0.35
CA ASP A 91 4.47 -24.08 1.03
C ASP A 91 5.45 -22.91 1.17
N HIS A 92 6.57 -22.95 0.45
CA HIS A 92 7.55 -21.85 0.44
C HIS A 92 6.92 -20.59 -0.15
N VAL A 93 6.29 -20.70 -1.33
CA VAL A 93 5.62 -19.56 -1.99
C VAL A 93 4.53 -18.96 -1.11
N GLN A 94 3.73 -19.80 -0.44
CA GLN A 94 2.70 -19.33 0.49
C GLN A 94 3.31 -18.61 1.69
N LEU A 95 4.36 -19.16 2.29
CA LEU A 95 5.03 -18.56 3.44
C LEU A 95 5.62 -17.19 3.11
N VAL A 96 6.22 -17.09 1.92
CA VAL A 96 6.69 -15.86 1.31
C VAL A 96 5.60 -14.80 1.23
N ASN A 97 4.44 -15.16 0.69
CA ASN A 97 3.31 -14.25 0.55
C ASN A 97 2.78 -13.79 1.92
N LEU A 98 2.78 -14.68 2.91
CA LEU A 98 2.43 -14.30 4.29
C LEU A 98 3.40 -13.26 4.87
N LEU A 99 4.69 -13.36 4.58
CA LEU A 99 5.67 -12.38 5.07
C LEU A 99 5.55 -11.03 4.34
N LYS A 100 5.09 -11.01 3.07
CA LYS A 100 4.68 -9.76 2.43
C LYS A 100 3.52 -9.11 3.19
N ASP A 101 2.52 -9.89 3.57
CA ASP A 101 1.38 -9.39 4.35
C ASP A 101 1.82 -8.87 5.73
N VAL A 102 2.82 -9.49 6.37
CA VAL A 102 3.40 -8.98 7.63
C VAL A 102 4.02 -7.60 7.40
N ARG A 103 4.88 -7.46 6.39
CA ARG A 103 5.51 -6.18 6.06
C ARG A 103 4.48 -5.11 5.77
N TRP A 104 3.41 -5.48 5.08
CA TRP A 104 2.29 -4.59 4.82
C TRP A 104 1.59 -4.12 6.11
N VAL A 105 1.30 -5.03 7.05
CA VAL A 105 0.70 -4.65 8.35
C VAL A 105 1.64 -3.70 9.13
N LEU A 106 2.95 -3.96 9.10
CA LEU A 106 3.93 -3.10 9.77
C LEU A 106 4.03 -1.72 9.11
N HIS A 107 3.98 -1.63 7.78
CA HIS A 107 3.93 -0.34 7.07
C HIS A 107 2.64 0.42 7.39
N ARG A 108 1.50 -0.27 7.42
CA ARG A 108 0.23 0.34 7.86
C ARG A 108 0.34 0.86 9.29
N TYR A 109 1.02 0.14 10.17
CA TYR A 109 1.30 0.62 11.52
C TYR A 109 2.18 1.87 11.51
N ALA A 110 3.33 1.85 10.81
CA ALA A 110 4.23 2.99 10.73
C ALA A 110 3.51 4.25 10.22
N ARG A 111 2.75 4.11 9.13
CA ARG A 111 2.00 5.21 8.49
C ARG A 111 0.96 5.87 9.40
N HIS A 112 0.20 5.07 10.14
CA HIS A 112 -0.97 5.57 10.90
C HIS A 112 -0.70 5.78 12.38
N PHE A 113 0.42 5.31 12.92
CA PHE A 113 0.70 5.37 14.36
C PHE A 113 2.06 5.99 14.68
N SER A 114 3.06 5.89 13.78
CA SER A 114 4.37 6.49 14.03
C SER A 114 4.28 8.02 14.08
N GLY A 115 4.99 8.64 15.04
CA GLY A 115 5.00 10.09 15.21
C GLY A 115 3.71 10.73 15.76
N GLN A 116 2.57 10.02 15.73
CA GLN A 116 1.32 10.53 16.26
C GLN A 116 1.24 10.46 17.78
N ARG A 117 0.50 11.38 18.42
CA ARG A 117 0.24 11.29 19.87
C ARG A 117 -0.68 10.10 20.15
N ARG A 118 -0.38 9.29 21.17
CA ARG A 118 -1.18 8.10 21.52
C ARG A 118 -2.68 8.39 21.68
N ALA A 119 -3.00 9.57 22.22
CA ALA A 119 -4.36 10.04 22.40
C ALA A 119 -5.20 10.10 21.11
N THR A 120 -4.56 10.38 19.97
CA THR A 120 -5.22 10.60 18.68
C THR A 120 -5.18 9.37 17.78
N ARG A 121 -4.61 8.26 18.24
CA ARG A 121 -4.46 7.05 17.42
C ARG A 121 -5.78 6.27 17.35
N ASP A 122 -6.13 5.80 16.15
CA ASP A 122 -7.30 4.95 15.92
C ASP A 122 -7.07 3.53 16.47
N ILE A 123 -7.65 3.25 17.64
CA ILE A 123 -7.50 1.96 18.31
C ILE A 123 -8.14 0.81 17.52
N SER A 124 -9.20 1.06 16.76
CA SER A 124 -9.90 0.04 15.97
C SER A 124 -9.02 -0.42 14.81
N ARG A 125 -8.30 0.51 14.17
CA ARG A 125 -7.29 0.19 13.16
C ARG A 125 -6.13 -0.63 13.74
N LEU A 126 -5.70 -0.34 14.97
CA LEU A 126 -4.65 -1.11 15.65
C LEU A 126 -5.11 -2.55 15.94
N VAL A 127 -6.35 -2.71 16.41
CA VAL A 127 -6.97 -4.02 16.65
C VAL A 127 -7.05 -4.83 15.36
N ALA A 128 -7.44 -4.22 14.24
CA ALA A 128 -7.50 -4.89 12.94
C ALA A 128 -6.10 -5.37 12.49
N SER A 129 -5.07 -4.53 12.60
CA SER A 129 -3.68 -4.90 12.31
C SER A 129 -3.21 -6.06 13.19
N ARG A 130 -3.53 -6.03 14.49
CA ARG A 130 -3.22 -7.12 15.43
C ARG A 130 -3.88 -8.43 15.02
N LEU A 131 -5.18 -8.42 14.75
CA LEU A 131 -5.92 -9.63 14.34
C LEU A 131 -5.37 -10.23 13.05
N ARG A 132 -4.99 -9.37 12.08
CA ARG A 132 -4.33 -9.84 10.85
C ARG A 132 -2.99 -10.50 11.13
N LEU A 133 -2.12 -9.91 11.98
CA LEU A 133 -0.85 -10.53 12.35
C LEU A 133 -1.02 -11.85 13.10
N VAL A 134 -2.02 -11.97 13.98
CA VAL A 134 -2.33 -13.24 14.66
C VAL A 134 -2.67 -14.33 13.65
N GLU A 135 -3.51 -14.01 12.67
CA GLU A 135 -3.89 -14.97 11.63
C GLU A 135 -2.70 -15.35 10.75
N ILE A 136 -1.89 -14.38 10.33
CA ILE A 136 -0.66 -14.66 9.56
C ILE A 136 0.31 -15.53 10.37
N THR A 137 0.50 -15.23 11.65
CA THR A 137 1.36 -16.03 12.55
C THR A 137 0.89 -17.48 12.62
N ARG A 138 -0.42 -17.68 12.73
CA ARG A 138 -1.04 -19.02 12.75
C ARG A 138 -0.77 -19.77 11.45
N GLN A 139 -1.01 -19.14 10.30
CA GLN A 139 -0.79 -19.75 8.98
C GLN A 139 0.69 -20.05 8.72
N ALA A 140 1.59 -19.11 9.01
CA ALA A 140 3.03 -19.27 8.83
C ALA A 140 3.60 -20.40 9.72
N THR A 141 3.05 -20.58 10.92
CA THR A 141 3.44 -21.69 11.81
C THR A 141 3.05 -23.05 11.24
N LEU A 142 1.92 -23.15 10.53
CA LEU A 142 1.46 -24.38 9.88
C LEU A 142 2.29 -24.74 8.65
N LEU A 143 2.74 -23.74 7.89
CA LEU A 143 3.56 -23.92 6.68
C LEU A 143 5.06 -24.12 6.98
N LYS A 144 5.50 -23.84 8.21
CA LYS A 144 6.89 -24.05 8.62
C LYS A 144 7.20 -25.54 8.70
N HIS A 145 8.25 -25.98 7.99
CA HIS A 145 8.76 -27.35 8.01
C HIS A 145 10.29 -27.38 8.13
N GLU A 146 10.90 -28.57 8.27
CA GLU A 146 12.36 -28.74 8.49
C GLU A 146 13.24 -28.20 7.33
N GLY A 147 12.65 -27.99 6.15
CA GLY A 147 13.31 -27.42 4.96
C GLY A 147 13.08 -25.92 4.76
N THR A 148 12.37 -25.25 5.67
CA THR A 148 12.13 -23.80 5.56
C THR A 148 13.46 -23.04 5.66
N ALA A 149 13.69 -22.12 4.72
CA ALA A 149 14.92 -21.34 4.67
C ALA A 149 15.18 -20.59 6.01
N PRO A 150 16.43 -20.56 6.53
CA PRO A 150 16.73 -19.96 7.83
C PRO A 150 16.29 -18.49 7.98
N VAL A 151 16.36 -17.72 6.89
CA VAL A 151 15.90 -16.32 6.87
C VAL A 151 14.40 -16.23 7.14
N LEU A 152 13.59 -17.05 6.45
CA LEU A 152 12.14 -17.09 6.65
C LEU A 152 11.80 -17.57 8.06
N LEU A 153 12.51 -18.58 8.55
CA LEU A 153 12.33 -19.09 9.90
C LEU A 153 12.55 -17.99 10.96
N GLY A 154 13.57 -17.14 10.77
CA GLY A 154 13.83 -15.99 11.62
C GLY A 154 12.68 -14.97 11.62
N GLU A 155 12.13 -14.65 10.44
CA GLU A 155 10.99 -13.73 10.33
C GLU A 155 9.73 -14.32 10.99
N ILE A 156 9.42 -15.62 10.79
CA ILE A 156 8.29 -16.31 11.43
C ILE A 156 8.42 -16.27 12.96
N GLN A 157 9.62 -16.54 13.48
CA GLN A 157 9.89 -16.52 14.92
C GLN A 157 9.75 -15.14 15.55
N ALA A 158 9.85 -14.07 14.75
CA ALA A 158 9.65 -12.69 15.22
C ALA A 158 8.16 -12.31 15.30
N LEU A 159 7.26 -12.97 14.56
CA LEU A 159 5.84 -12.59 14.48
C LEU A 159 5.12 -12.50 15.83
N PRO A 160 5.29 -13.44 16.78
CA PRO A 160 4.66 -13.33 18.10
C PRO A 160 5.06 -12.05 18.85
N ARG A 161 6.32 -11.59 18.70
CA ARG A 161 6.79 -10.35 19.33
C ARG A 161 6.11 -9.12 18.74
N PHE A 162 5.83 -9.11 17.44
CA PHE A 162 5.07 -8.03 16.81
C PHE A 162 3.61 -8.01 17.27
N VAL A 163 2.99 -9.19 17.46
CA VAL A 163 1.65 -9.28 18.04
C VAL A 163 1.63 -8.73 19.46
N GLU A 164 2.58 -9.13 20.31
CA GLU A 164 2.74 -8.63 21.69
C GLU A 164 2.91 -7.11 21.71
N PHE A 165 3.75 -6.57 20.82
CA PHE A 165 3.94 -5.12 20.67
C PHE A 165 2.61 -4.39 20.37
N LEU A 166 1.81 -4.87 19.42
CA LEU A 166 0.52 -4.23 19.11
C LEU A 166 -0.50 -4.36 20.27
N VAL A 167 -0.47 -5.45 21.03
CA VAL A 167 -1.29 -5.60 22.25
C VAL A 167 -0.89 -4.58 23.31
N GLN A 168 0.41 -4.42 23.55
CA GLN A 168 0.93 -3.46 24.51
C GLN A 168 0.56 -2.03 24.10
N GLU A 169 0.81 -1.66 22.84
CA GLU A 169 0.49 -0.33 22.32
C GLU A 169 -1.01 -0.03 22.43
N GLN A 170 -1.88 -1.01 22.17
CA GLN A 170 -3.32 -0.88 22.37
C GLN A 170 -3.67 -0.57 23.84
N GLY A 171 -3.03 -1.27 24.78
CA GLY A 171 -3.18 -1.01 26.22
C GLY A 171 -2.74 0.39 26.60
N GLU A 172 -1.58 0.83 26.11
CA GLU A 172 -1.02 2.15 26.40
C GLU A 172 -1.88 3.29 25.82
N ILE A 173 -2.44 3.13 24.63
CA ILE A 173 -3.39 4.09 24.04
C ILE A 173 -4.66 4.16 24.90
N SER A 174 -5.22 3.01 25.28
CA SER A 174 -6.43 2.93 26.10
C SER A 174 -6.24 3.62 27.46
N ASP A 175 -5.11 3.35 28.11
CA ASP A 175 -4.77 3.94 29.39
C ASP A 175 -4.53 5.45 29.29
N MET A 176 -3.86 5.90 28.23
CA MET A 176 -3.65 7.32 27.98
C MET A 176 -4.98 8.05 27.84
N VAL A 177 -5.87 7.54 26.99
CA VAL A 177 -7.21 8.12 26.77
C VAL A 177 -8.00 8.20 28.07
N ARG A 178 -7.92 7.19 28.94
CA ARG A 178 -8.59 7.17 30.25
C ARG A 178 -8.05 8.22 31.22
N ARG A 179 -6.76 8.54 31.16
CA ARG A 179 -6.10 9.50 32.07
C ARG A 179 -6.23 10.96 31.61
N MET A 180 -6.58 11.19 30.35
CA MET A 180 -6.74 12.54 29.81
C MET A 180 -7.93 13.28 30.45
N GLY A 181 -7.80 14.59 30.61
CA GLY A 181 -8.94 15.44 30.96
C GLY A 181 -9.98 15.47 29.83
N ARG A 182 -11.21 15.87 30.15
CA ARG A 182 -12.32 15.89 29.17
C ARG A 182 -12.03 16.79 27.97
N PHE A 183 -11.32 17.90 28.19
CA PHE A 183 -10.94 18.82 27.12
C PHE A 183 -9.97 18.18 26.15
N GLU A 184 -8.91 17.54 26.66
CA GLU A 184 -7.93 16.86 25.82
C GLU A 184 -8.57 15.66 25.10
N GLN A 185 -9.49 14.95 25.76
CA GLN A 185 -10.27 13.89 25.12
C GLN A 185 -11.11 14.45 23.97
N ALA A 186 -11.79 15.59 24.15
CA ALA A 186 -12.56 16.25 23.09
C ALA A 186 -11.66 16.64 21.92
N GLN A 187 -10.48 17.22 22.19
CA GLN A 187 -9.51 17.57 21.16
C GLN A 187 -9.06 16.34 20.36
N ALA A 188 -8.73 15.25 21.05
CA ALA A 188 -8.29 14.03 20.40
C ALA A 188 -9.41 13.39 19.54
N LEU A 189 -10.63 13.32 20.05
CA LEU A 189 -11.77 12.79 19.30
C LEU A 189 -12.11 13.63 18.06
N THR A 190 -11.96 14.96 18.13
CA THR A 190 -12.15 15.82 16.95
C THR A 190 -11.13 15.53 15.84
N ILE A 191 -9.86 15.32 16.19
CA ILE A 191 -8.82 14.96 15.21
C ILE A 191 -9.16 13.62 14.56
N VAL A 192 -9.48 12.60 15.37
CA VAL A 192 -9.86 11.26 14.87
C VAL A 192 -11.10 11.35 13.98
N CYS A 193 -12.09 12.14 14.37
CA CYS A 193 -13.31 12.35 13.59
C CYS A 193 -13.01 12.99 12.21
N GLN A 194 -12.12 13.98 12.16
CA GLN A 194 -11.69 14.59 10.89
C GLN A 194 -10.99 13.57 9.99
N GLU A 195 -10.08 12.77 10.55
CA GLU A 195 -9.40 11.70 9.81
C GLU A 195 -10.39 10.65 9.27
N LEU A 196 -11.41 10.28 10.05
CA LEU A 196 -12.45 9.36 9.61
C LEU A 196 -13.34 9.97 8.51
N CYS A 197 -13.67 11.27 8.61
CA CYS A 197 -14.37 12.00 7.55
C CYS A 197 -13.57 12.05 6.24
N ASP A 198 -12.27 12.32 6.33
CA ASP A 198 -11.38 12.31 5.17
C ASP A 198 -11.28 10.89 4.58
N THR A 199 -11.11 9.88 5.43
CA THR A 199 -11.12 8.47 5.01
C THR A 199 -12.43 8.11 4.29
N TRP A 200 -13.58 8.56 4.81
CA TRP A 200 -14.88 8.32 4.17
C TRP A 200 -14.96 8.99 2.79
N ARG A 201 -14.53 10.25 2.69
CA ARG A 201 -14.48 10.99 1.42
C ARG A 201 -13.65 10.22 0.39
N LEU A 202 -12.46 9.76 0.78
CA LEU A 202 -11.59 8.96 -0.07
C LEU A 202 -12.24 7.63 -0.50
N LEU A 203 -12.91 6.94 0.41
CA LEU A 203 -13.67 5.72 0.10
C LEU A 203 -14.81 5.96 -0.91
N CYS A 204 -15.31 7.20 -1.01
CA CYS A 204 -16.38 7.57 -1.92
C CYS A 204 -15.89 8.11 -3.27
N GLU A 205 -14.60 8.43 -3.42
CA GLU A 205 -14.02 8.95 -4.68
C GLU A 205 -14.13 7.95 -5.86
N PRO A 206 -13.87 6.64 -5.69
CA PRO A 206 -14.09 5.68 -6.77
C PRO A 206 -15.56 5.54 -7.13
N GLN A 207 -15.82 5.02 -8.33
CA GLN A 207 -17.17 4.63 -8.74
C GLN A 207 -17.78 3.67 -7.70
N PRO A 208 -19.09 3.76 -7.37
CA PRO A 208 -19.73 2.96 -6.32
C PRO A 208 -19.42 1.46 -6.36
N ALA A 209 -19.32 0.90 -7.56
CA ALA A 209 -18.97 -0.50 -7.81
C ALA A 209 -17.56 -0.93 -7.36
N LEU A 210 -16.62 0.02 -7.31
CA LEU A 210 -15.22 -0.19 -6.97
C LEU A 210 -14.89 0.13 -5.51
N ARG A 211 -15.87 0.62 -4.74
CA ARG A 211 -15.65 1.02 -3.35
C ARG A 211 -15.55 -0.21 -2.45
N SER A 212 -14.69 -0.11 -1.44
CA SER A 212 -14.55 -1.17 -0.44
C SER A 212 -15.67 -1.09 0.59
N VAL A 213 -16.78 -1.80 0.33
CA VAL A 213 -17.95 -1.88 1.24
C VAL A 213 -17.53 -2.27 2.65
N ALA A 214 -16.67 -3.28 2.79
CA ALA A 214 -16.21 -3.75 4.10
C ALA A 214 -15.39 -2.69 4.87
N TRP A 215 -14.68 -1.80 4.16
CA TRP A 215 -13.98 -0.69 4.81
C TRP A 215 -14.94 0.46 5.11
N MET A 216 -15.85 0.81 4.20
CA MET A 216 -16.90 1.78 4.49
C MET A 216 -17.71 1.39 5.74
N GLU A 217 -18.14 0.13 5.87
CA GLU A 217 -18.81 -0.37 7.08
C GLU A 217 -18.00 -0.16 8.34
N ARG A 218 -16.69 -0.49 8.30
CA ARG A 218 -15.78 -0.28 9.43
C ARG A 218 -15.62 1.20 9.77
N THR A 219 -15.43 2.05 8.77
CA THR A 219 -15.30 3.50 8.96
C THR A 219 -16.58 4.08 9.55
N LEU A 220 -17.76 3.69 9.04
CA LEU A 220 -19.05 4.10 9.59
C LEU A 220 -19.20 3.68 11.05
N GLY A 221 -18.90 2.41 11.37
CA GLY A 221 -18.94 1.91 12.75
C GLY A 221 -17.99 2.64 13.69
N SER A 222 -16.75 2.87 13.27
CA SER A 222 -15.77 3.66 14.04
C SER A 222 -16.26 5.10 14.25
N THR A 223 -16.81 5.74 13.23
CA THR A 223 -17.34 7.11 13.35
C THR A 223 -18.54 7.18 14.28
N GLN A 224 -19.43 6.18 14.26
CA GLN A 224 -20.54 6.09 15.21
C GLN A 224 -20.03 5.98 16.65
N GLU A 225 -19.05 5.11 16.91
CA GLU A 225 -18.44 4.98 18.24
C GLU A 225 -17.80 6.30 18.70
N ILE A 226 -17.04 6.96 17.82
CA ILE A 226 -16.42 8.27 18.12
C ILE A 226 -17.47 9.33 18.38
N PHE A 227 -18.55 9.38 17.59
CA PHE A 227 -19.67 10.31 17.79
C PHE A 227 -20.37 10.09 19.14
N GLU A 228 -20.63 8.83 19.53
CA GLU A 228 -21.18 8.50 20.85
C GLU A 228 -20.25 8.96 21.98
N ARG A 229 -18.94 8.74 21.84
CA ARG A 229 -17.93 9.18 22.80
C ARG A 229 -17.85 10.70 22.89
N MET A 230 -17.90 11.41 21.77
CA MET A 230 -17.95 12.87 21.73
C MET A 230 -19.19 13.40 22.44
N ASN A 231 -20.36 12.80 22.22
CA ASN A 231 -21.59 13.13 22.94
C ASN A 231 -21.50 12.82 24.45
N ALA A 232 -20.84 11.73 24.84
CA ALA A 232 -20.70 11.36 26.25
C ALA A 232 -19.81 12.33 27.04
N ILE A 233 -18.82 12.96 26.41
CA ILE A 233 -17.95 13.97 27.03
C ILE A 233 -18.47 15.40 26.83
N ARG A 234 -19.54 15.58 26.06
CA ARG A 234 -20.19 16.86 25.80
C ARG A 234 -20.61 17.53 27.11
N HIS A 235 -20.19 18.77 27.31
CA HIS A 235 -20.54 19.55 28.49
C HIS A 235 -20.46 21.05 28.19
N ALA A 236 -21.14 21.86 29.01
CA ALA A 236 -21.37 23.29 28.76
C ALA A 236 -20.11 24.17 28.64
N ASN A 237 -18.92 23.68 28.99
CA ASN A 237 -17.67 24.44 28.98
C ASN A 237 -16.70 24.03 27.84
N LEU A 238 -17.12 23.17 26.91
CA LEU A 238 -16.31 22.90 25.73
C LEU A 238 -16.35 24.11 24.76
N PRO A 239 -15.23 24.42 24.10
CA PRO A 239 -15.23 25.38 23.00
C PRO A 239 -16.27 25.05 21.91
N GLN A 240 -16.85 26.09 21.31
CA GLN A 240 -17.89 25.98 20.28
C GLN A 240 -17.50 25.08 19.10
N GLN A 241 -16.23 25.09 18.69
CA GLN A 241 -15.73 24.23 17.60
C GLN A 241 -16.00 22.73 17.82
N TYR A 242 -16.08 22.26 19.07
CA TYR A 242 -16.40 20.87 19.38
C TYR A 242 -17.88 20.57 19.15
N GLU A 243 -18.74 21.51 19.54
CA GLU A 243 -20.17 21.42 19.28
C GLU A 243 -20.46 21.44 17.78
N ASP A 244 -19.78 22.32 17.04
CA ASP A 244 -19.91 22.40 15.58
C ASP A 244 -19.50 21.08 14.92
N MET A 245 -18.40 20.45 15.39
CA MET A 245 -17.97 19.14 14.90
C MET A 245 -18.97 18.02 15.24
N ILE A 246 -19.54 18.01 16.45
CA ILE A 246 -20.57 17.03 16.84
C ILE A 246 -21.80 17.17 15.93
N VAL A 247 -22.21 18.40 15.61
CA VAL A 247 -23.33 18.64 14.70
C VAL A 247 -23.00 18.18 13.28
N ASP A 248 -21.86 18.59 12.71
CA ASP A 248 -21.42 18.20 11.36
C ASP A 248 -21.33 16.67 11.21
N ILE A 249 -20.70 15.98 12.15
CA ILE A 249 -20.61 14.52 12.07
C ILE A 249 -21.96 13.84 12.25
N GLY A 250 -22.83 14.40 13.10
CA GLY A 250 -24.20 13.91 13.27
C GLY A 250 -24.98 13.97 11.97
N GLU A 251 -24.90 15.09 11.25
CA GLU A 251 -25.52 15.25 9.92
C GLU A 251 -24.94 14.26 8.91
N ARG A 252 -23.61 14.10 8.83
CA ARG A 252 -22.96 13.16 7.93
C ARG A 252 -23.36 11.71 8.18
N LEU A 253 -23.44 11.30 9.46
CA LEU A 253 -23.85 9.95 9.85
C LEU A 253 -25.28 9.61 9.41
N THR A 254 -26.14 10.60 9.11
CA THR A 254 -27.45 10.34 8.51
C THR A 254 -27.39 10.02 7.02
N GLN A 255 -26.38 10.51 6.31
CA GLN A 255 -26.24 10.38 4.86
C GLN A 255 -25.38 9.16 4.46
N TRP A 256 -24.37 8.84 5.26
CA TRP A 256 -23.43 7.76 4.97
C TRP A 256 -24.06 6.36 4.79
N PRO A 257 -25.12 5.98 5.53
CA PRO A 257 -25.80 4.71 5.30
C PRO A 257 -26.38 4.58 3.88
N ASP A 258 -26.89 5.68 3.31
CA ASP A 258 -27.43 5.68 1.94
C ASP A 258 -26.30 5.51 0.91
N GLU A 259 -25.17 6.20 1.09
CA GLU A 259 -23.99 6.07 0.23
C GLU A 259 -23.38 4.65 0.29
N LEU A 260 -23.39 4.04 1.49
CA LEU A 260 -23.00 2.64 1.67
C LEU A 260 -23.98 1.69 0.96
N ALA A 261 -25.29 1.94 1.06
CA ALA A 261 -26.31 1.16 0.38
C ALA A 261 -26.18 1.25 -1.15
N LEU A 262 -25.90 2.45 -1.69
CA LEU A 262 -25.60 2.65 -3.11
C LEU A 262 -24.40 1.82 -3.56
N SER A 263 -23.34 1.81 -2.76
CA SER A 263 -22.11 1.06 -3.06
C SER A 263 -22.35 -0.45 -3.04
N ARG A 264 -23.12 -0.96 -2.06
CA ARG A 264 -23.56 -2.36 -2.01
C ARG A 264 -24.41 -2.73 -3.23
N ALA A 265 -25.39 -1.91 -3.57
CA ALA A 265 -26.28 -2.16 -4.71
C ALA A 265 -25.51 -2.17 -6.04
N ALA A 266 -24.58 -1.24 -6.23
CA ALA A 266 -23.70 -1.20 -7.40
C ALA A 266 -22.81 -2.45 -7.49
N GLY A 267 -22.23 -2.88 -6.36
CA GLY A 267 -21.41 -4.10 -6.30
C GLY A 267 -22.17 -5.38 -6.64
N ILE A 268 -23.46 -5.46 -6.29
CA ILE A 268 -24.35 -6.60 -6.62
C ILE A 268 -24.79 -6.56 -8.09
N SER A 269 -24.97 -5.36 -8.65
CA SER A 269 -25.51 -5.17 -10.00
C SER A 269 -24.52 -5.52 -11.12
N LEU A 270 -23.22 -5.53 -10.81
CA LEU A 270 -22.19 -5.94 -11.76
C LEU A 270 -22.00 -7.45 -11.76
N SER A 271 -21.83 -8.01 -12.96
CA SER A 271 -21.30 -9.36 -13.08
C SER A 271 -19.87 -9.41 -12.53
N GLN A 272 -19.45 -10.59 -12.05
CA GLN A 272 -18.10 -10.80 -11.54
C GLN A 272 -17.01 -10.42 -12.57
N ALA A 273 -17.23 -10.73 -13.85
CA ALA A 273 -16.31 -10.38 -14.93
C ALA A 273 -16.17 -8.86 -15.13
N GLN A 274 -17.27 -8.11 -15.08
CA GLN A 274 -17.23 -6.65 -15.16
C GLN A 274 -16.50 -6.04 -13.96
N ARG A 275 -16.73 -6.59 -12.76
CA ARG A 275 -16.04 -6.13 -11.56
C ARG A 275 -14.54 -6.41 -11.63
N LEU A 276 -14.15 -7.58 -12.13
CA LEU A 276 -12.75 -7.94 -12.35
C LEU A 276 -12.08 -6.95 -13.33
N LEU A 277 -12.73 -6.64 -14.45
CA LEU A 277 -12.22 -5.70 -15.44
C LEU A 277 -12.03 -4.30 -14.87
N LEU A 278 -13.02 -3.78 -14.12
CA LEU A 278 -12.89 -2.46 -13.47
C LEU A 278 -11.77 -2.44 -12.42
N LEU A 279 -11.62 -3.54 -11.66
CA LEU A 279 -10.52 -3.67 -10.70
C LEU A 279 -9.17 -3.66 -11.42
N GLN A 280 -9.03 -4.40 -12.52
CA GLN A 280 -7.82 -4.45 -13.36
C GLN A 280 -7.47 -3.10 -13.99
N GLU A 281 -8.48 -2.34 -14.45
CA GLU A 281 -8.28 -1.00 -14.97
C GLU A 281 -7.82 -0.04 -13.87
N ARG A 282 -8.43 -0.11 -12.69
CA ARG A 282 -8.06 0.76 -11.58
C ARG A 282 -6.68 0.44 -11.02
N SER A 283 -6.34 -0.84 -10.89
CA SER A 283 -5.01 -1.28 -10.49
C SER A 283 -3.95 -0.82 -11.48
N ALA A 284 -4.20 -0.95 -12.79
CA ALA A 284 -3.31 -0.45 -13.82
C ALA A 284 -3.07 1.07 -13.67
N GLN A 285 -4.13 1.87 -13.51
CA GLN A 285 -4.01 3.32 -13.28
C GLN A 285 -3.17 3.67 -12.04
N LEU A 286 -3.34 2.92 -10.95
CA LEU A 286 -2.57 3.14 -9.72
C LEU A 286 -1.11 2.75 -9.89
N LEU A 287 -0.84 1.65 -10.59
CA LEU A 287 0.52 1.21 -10.91
C LEU A 287 1.21 2.22 -11.84
N ASP A 288 0.52 2.71 -12.87
CA ASP A 288 1.03 3.75 -13.77
C ASP A 288 1.34 5.02 -12.98
N TRP A 289 0.47 5.44 -12.07
CA TRP A 289 0.72 6.58 -11.19
C TRP A 289 1.96 6.35 -10.31
N VAL A 290 2.09 5.18 -9.68
CA VAL A 290 3.28 4.80 -8.90
C VAL A 290 4.55 4.88 -9.75
N GLU A 291 4.48 4.37 -10.98
CA GLU A 291 5.59 4.40 -11.94
C GLU A 291 5.93 5.82 -12.39
N GLU A 292 4.95 6.70 -12.57
CA GLU A 292 5.19 8.12 -12.85
C GLU A 292 5.85 8.83 -11.67
N GLN A 293 5.39 8.56 -10.45
CA GLN A 293 5.95 9.19 -9.25
C GLN A 293 7.36 8.67 -8.90
N LEU A 294 7.69 7.42 -9.22
CA LEU A 294 9.06 6.85 -9.16
C LEU A 294 10.11 7.71 -9.90
N LEU A 295 9.67 8.55 -10.84
CA LEU A 295 10.51 9.37 -11.70
C LEU A 295 10.73 10.77 -11.17
N ILE A 296 9.87 11.23 -10.26
CA ILE A 296 9.97 12.54 -9.65
C ILE A 296 10.85 12.36 -8.42
N GLU A 297 11.95 13.11 -8.30
CA GLU A 297 12.71 13.14 -7.04
C GLU A 297 11.72 13.45 -5.91
N PRO A 298 11.74 12.68 -4.81
CA PRO A 298 10.78 12.86 -3.73
C PRO A 298 11.06 14.20 -3.06
N ASP A 299 10.54 15.26 -3.64
CA ASP A 299 10.53 16.56 -3.01
C ASP A 299 9.56 16.41 -1.84
N ALA A 300 10.12 16.48 -0.63
CA ALA A 300 9.50 16.08 0.63
C ALA A 300 8.35 17.01 1.07
N SER A 301 7.60 17.56 0.12
CA SER A 301 6.42 18.35 0.38
C SER A 301 5.37 17.51 1.12
N SER A 302 4.72 18.12 2.11
CA SER A 302 3.62 17.51 2.85
C SER A 302 2.48 17.06 1.91
N LEU A 303 2.29 17.76 0.78
CA LEU A 303 1.29 17.40 -0.23
C LEU A 303 1.60 16.06 -0.90
N ALA A 304 2.86 15.82 -1.29
CA ALA A 304 3.27 14.54 -1.86
C ALA A 304 3.02 13.40 -0.85
N ARG A 305 3.38 13.59 0.43
CA ARG A 305 3.15 12.60 1.49
C ARG A 305 1.66 12.28 1.67
N SER A 306 0.79 13.30 1.66
CA SER A 306 -0.65 13.08 1.75
C SER A 306 -1.21 12.31 0.55
N LEU A 307 -0.75 12.63 -0.67
CA LEU A 307 -1.12 11.90 -1.88
C LEU A 307 -0.64 10.45 -1.84
N TRP A 308 0.60 10.21 -1.40
CA TRP A 308 1.13 8.85 -1.19
C TRP A 308 0.31 8.07 -0.18
N ALA A 309 -0.01 8.68 0.96
CA ALA A 309 -0.83 8.04 1.99
C ALA A 309 -2.22 7.68 1.44
N GLN A 310 -2.85 8.59 0.71
CA GLN A 310 -4.13 8.35 0.01
C GLN A 310 -4.03 7.18 -0.96
N ARG A 311 -2.99 7.11 -1.80
CA ARG A 311 -2.82 6.03 -2.78
C ARG A 311 -2.57 4.68 -2.12
N CYS A 312 -1.78 4.65 -1.05
CA CYS A 312 -1.64 3.45 -0.23
C CYS A 312 -2.99 3.02 0.39
N ASP A 313 -3.86 3.96 0.78
CA ASP A 313 -5.21 3.61 1.23
C ASP A 313 -6.07 3.06 0.09
N GLU A 314 -5.96 3.58 -1.13
CA GLU A 314 -6.66 3.02 -2.30
C GLU A 314 -6.17 1.60 -2.64
N PHE A 315 -4.86 1.36 -2.60
CA PHE A 315 -4.34 0.01 -2.76
C PHE A 315 -4.82 -0.93 -1.65
N ASP A 316 -4.83 -0.47 -0.40
CA ASP A 316 -5.38 -1.22 0.74
C ASP A 316 -6.86 -1.60 0.51
N GLN A 317 -7.64 -0.69 -0.10
CA GLN A 317 -9.04 -0.94 -0.46
C GLN A 317 -9.14 -2.03 -1.51
N LEU A 318 -8.37 -1.93 -2.59
CA LEU A 318 -8.36 -2.90 -3.68
C LEU A 318 -7.94 -4.28 -3.18
N LEU A 319 -6.86 -4.39 -2.40
CA LEU A 319 -6.44 -5.65 -1.82
C LEU A 319 -7.51 -6.25 -0.90
N SER A 320 -8.17 -5.43 -0.08
CA SER A 320 -9.27 -5.92 0.76
C SER A 320 -10.46 -6.41 -0.06
N ILE A 321 -10.74 -5.81 -1.23
CA ILE A 321 -11.78 -6.29 -2.15
C ILE A 321 -11.36 -7.63 -2.76
N VAL A 322 -10.14 -7.73 -3.25
CA VAL A 322 -9.59 -8.96 -3.85
C VAL A 322 -9.60 -10.11 -2.83
N ASP A 323 -9.07 -9.87 -1.63
CA ASP A 323 -8.97 -10.89 -0.57
C ASP A 323 -10.34 -11.35 -0.04
N SER A 324 -11.38 -10.51 -0.13
CA SER A 324 -12.74 -10.87 0.30
C SER A 324 -13.55 -11.65 -0.75
N HIS A 325 -13.02 -11.81 -1.97
CA HIS A 325 -13.67 -12.52 -3.06
C HIS A 325 -12.77 -13.65 -3.57
N PRO A 326 -12.67 -14.78 -2.85
CA PRO A 326 -11.78 -15.89 -3.18
C PRO A 326 -12.07 -16.54 -4.54
N ASN A 327 -13.23 -16.26 -5.15
CA ASN A 327 -13.60 -16.77 -6.46
C ASN A 327 -13.12 -15.87 -7.63
N LEU A 328 -12.39 -14.78 -7.38
CA LEU A 328 -11.76 -13.96 -8.42
C LEU A 328 -10.54 -14.66 -9.05
N ASP A 329 -10.73 -15.90 -9.50
CA ASP A 329 -9.76 -16.63 -10.30
C ASP A 329 -9.45 -15.80 -11.55
N GLY A 330 -8.18 -15.42 -11.73
CA GLY A 330 -7.71 -14.56 -12.83
C GLY A 330 -7.42 -13.10 -12.47
N PHE A 331 -7.48 -12.70 -11.19
CA PHE A 331 -6.89 -11.43 -10.77
C PHE A 331 -5.36 -11.56 -10.58
N ASP A 332 -4.63 -11.61 -11.69
CA ASP A 332 -3.17 -11.85 -11.71
C ASP A 332 -2.35 -10.68 -11.14
N GLN A 333 -3.01 -9.55 -10.84
CA GLN A 333 -2.35 -8.33 -10.39
C GLN A 333 -2.26 -8.20 -8.85
N ARG A 334 -2.79 -9.15 -8.07
CA ARG A 334 -2.76 -9.05 -6.59
C ARG A 334 -1.34 -8.82 -6.07
N ASP A 335 -0.39 -9.63 -6.53
CA ASP A 335 1.00 -9.53 -6.07
C ASP A 335 1.64 -8.21 -6.52
N ALA A 336 1.36 -7.74 -7.74
CA ALA A 336 1.81 -6.44 -8.21
C ALA A 336 1.26 -5.29 -7.34
N LEU A 337 0.00 -5.37 -6.88
CA LEU A 337 -0.58 -4.40 -5.95
C LEU A 337 0.08 -4.43 -4.58
N VAL A 338 0.30 -5.63 -4.01
CA VAL A 338 1.02 -5.77 -2.74
C VAL A 338 2.42 -5.20 -2.86
N ASP A 339 3.12 -5.49 -3.95
CA ASP A 339 4.47 -5.00 -4.14
C ASP A 339 4.52 -3.49 -4.36
N ALA A 340 3.59 -2.92 -5.13
CA ALA A 340 3.47 -1.47 -5.28
C ALA A 340 3.21 -0.80 -3.94
N LEU A 341 2.34 -1.38 -3.10
CA LEU A 341 2.11 -0.91 -1.73
C LEU A 341 3.36 -0.90 -0.87
N LEU A 342 4.10 -2.02 -0.86
CA LEU A 342 5.34 -2.14 -0.11
C LEU A 342 6.35 -1.09 -0.57
N TRP A 343 6.41 -0.84 -1.88
CA TRP A 343 7.25 0.21 -2.43
C TRP A 343 6.83 1.60 -1.98
N CYS A 344 5.56 1.97 -2.18
CA CYS A 344 5.01 3.26 -1.73
C CYS A 344 5.27 3.47 -0.24
N GLY A 345 5.13 2.41 0.55
CA GLY A 345 5.44 2.39 1.98
C GLY A 345 6.93 2.66 2.27
N SER A 346 7.84 1.99 1.57
CA SER A 346 9.29 2.20 1.73
C SER A 346 9.75 3.61 1.37
N GLN A 347 9.06 4.30 0.44
CA GLN A 347 9.36 5.70 0.14
C GLN A 347 8.97 6.61 1.30
N PHE A 348 7.95 6.22 2.06
CA PHE A 348 7.51 6.93 3.26
C PHE A 348 8.52 6.84 4.40
N ASP A 349 9.19 5.70 4.56
CA ASP A 349 10.18 5.49 5.62
C ASP A 349 11.51 6.19 5.36
N ASN A 350 11.85 6.44 4.08
CA ASN A 350 13.10 7.08 3.67
C ASN A 350 13.04 8.62 3.59
N ALA A 351 11.86 9.23 3.76
CA ALA A 351 11.61 10.67 3.63
C ALA A 351 11.21 11.31 4.96
#